data_AF-A0A7K3ZZ62-F1
#
_entry.id   AF-A0A7K3ZZ62-F1
#
_cell.length_a   1.000
_cell.length_b   1.000
_cell.length_c   1.000
_cell.angle_alpha   90.00
_cell.angle_beta   90.00
_cell.angle_gamma   90.00
#
_symmetry.space_group_name_H-M   'P 1'
#
loop_
_entity.id
_entity.type
_entity.pdbx_description
1 polymer ?
#
loop_
_entity_poly.entity_id
_entity_poly.type
_entity_poly.pdbx_seq_one_letter_code
_entity_poly.pdbx_strand_id
1 'polypeptide(L)'
;MIKRCPQHGLFRGEHCHCGSAGQVLLDETKTEQLGRLVAGSLRHFPADLGLEMDSHGWVDLAKLGEVVASRHRWAGKDLIIALIQSDSKQRYEISGDRVRARYGHSVDVDLDHPENKSPLLYYGASEEEADRILEIGIKPASQRYVHLSGTAEKAWHVATFRTGNPKVIQVDAAAAQNAGVRMMRVSDDIVISETIPSIYLSLLASRNIFRQDKP
;
A
#
# COMPACT_ATOMS: atom_id res chain seq x y z
N MET A 1 -7.47 -4.65 -15.68
CA MET A 1 -8.77 -4.12 -16.15
C MET A 1 -9.76 -4.00 -15.00
N ILE A 2 -10.74 -3.09 -15.12
CA ILE A 2 -11.87 -2.93 -14.20
C ILE A 2 -13.16 -3.15 -14.98
N LYS A 3 -14.02 -4.01 -14.46
CA LYS A 3 -15.31 -4.36 -15.06
C LYS A 3 -16.45 -4.11 -14.08
N ARG A 4 -17.68 -4.02 -14.61
CA ARG A 4 -18.92 -3.91 -13.83
C ARG A 4 -19.83 -5.10 -14.09
N CYS A 5 -20.20 -5.80 -13.03
CA CYS A 5 -21.28 -6.77 -13.01
C CYS A 5 -22.59 -6.04 -12.63
N PRO A 6 -23.70 -6.28 -13.34
CA PRO A 6 -25.00 -5.70 -12.98
C PRO A 6 -25.48 -6.10 -11.58
N GLN A 7 -25.10 -7.29 -11.10
CA GLN A 7 -25.52 -7.84 -9.80
C GLN A 7 -24.57 -7.48 -8.66
N HIS A 8 -23.26 -7.47 -8.91
CA HIS A 8 -22.25 -7.40 -7.84
C HIS A 8 -21.34 -6.16 -7.91
N GLY A 9 -21.59 -5.24 -8.85
CA GLY A 9 -20.82 -4.01 -8.96
C GLY A 9 -19.45 -4.20 -9.60
N LEU A 10 -18.45 -3.45 -9.13
CA LEU A 10 -17.12 -3.39 -9.75
C LEU A 10 -16.26 -4.60 -9.36
N PHE A 11 -15.51 -5.13 -10.32
CA PHE A 11 -14.56 -6.21 -10.06
C PHE A 11 -13.34 -6.14 -10.98
N ARG A 12 -12.28 -6.85 -10.58
CA ARG A 12 -11.08 -7.10 -11.39
C ARG A 12 -10.96 -8.58 -11.67
N GLY A 13 -10.41 -8.93 -12.83
CA GLY A 13 -10.26 -10.31 -13.29
C GLY A 13 -11.12 -10.64 -14.50
N GLU A 14 -11.11 -11.91 -14.90
CA GLU A 14 -11.82 -12.38 -16.08
C GLU A 14 -13.33 -12.41 -15.87
N HIS A 15 -13.78 -12.97 -14.74
CA HIS A 15 -15.18 -13.16 -14.40
C HIS A 15 -15.49 -12.65 -12.99
N CYS A 16 -16.72 -12.17 -12.81
CA CYS A 16 -17.30 -11.92 -11.50
C CYS A 16 -17.55 -13.26 -10.77
N HIS A 17 -17.70 -13.24 -9.45
CA HIS A 17 -17.96 -14.45 -8.66
C HIS A 17 -19.29 -15.16 -9.01
N CYS A 18 -20.21 -14.49 -9.74
CA CYS A 18 -21.41 -15.13 -10.30
C CYS A 18 -21.22 -15.72 -11.70
N GLY A 19 -20.00 -15.75 -12.23
CA GLY A 19 -19.67 -16.24 -13.57
C GLY A 19 -19.87 -15.22 -14.70
N SER A 20 -20.43 -14.04 -14.43
CA SER A 20 -20.59 -12.99 -15.45
C SER A 20 -19.23 -12.45 -15.91
N ALA A 21 -19.04 -12.32 -17.23
CA ALA A 21 -17.87 -11.65 -17.81
C ALA A 21 -17.86 -10.13 -17.53
N GLY A 22 -19.01 -9.54 -17.19
CA GLY A 22 -19.19 -8.12 -16.91
C GLY A 22 -19.01 -7.19 -18.11
N GLN A 23 -19.33 -5.90 -17.93
CA GLN A 23 -19.03 -4.84 -18.89
C GLN A 23 -17.67 -4.23 -18.55
N VAL A 24 -16.78 -4.09 -19.53
CA VAL A 24 -15.49 -3.40 -19.34
C VAL A 24 -15.74 -1.91 -19.13
N LEU A 25 -15.30 -1.40 -17.97
CA LEU A 25 -15.31 0.02 -17.65
C LEU A 25 -13.95 0.66 -17.98
N LEU A 26 -12.87 -0.02 -17.61
CA LEU A 26 -11.50 0.36 -17.92
C LEU A 26 -10.71 -0.87 -18.37
N ASP A 27 -10.10 -0.79 -19.55
CA ASP A 27 -9.13 -1.78 -20.00
C ASP A 27 -7.87 -1.76 -19.12
N GLU A 28 -6.98 -2.73 -19.33
CA GLU A 28 -5.77 -2.89 -18.53
C GLU A 28 -4.83 -1.68 -18.63
N THR A 29 -4.53 -1.22 -19.84
CA THR A 29 -3.65 -0.09 -20.09
C THR A 29 -4.16 1.18 -19.43
N LYS A 30 -5.45 1.50 -19.59
CA LYS A 30 -6.07 2.66 -18.94
C LYS A 30 -6.13 2.52 -17.42
N THR A 31 -6.39 1.30 -16.92
CA THR A 31 -6.35 1.04 -15.47
C THR A 31 -4.96 1.35 -14.90
N GLU A 32 -3.90 0.93 -15.60
CA GLU A 32 -2.52 1.18 -15.18
C GLU A 32 -2.17 2.67 -15.25
N GLN A 33 -2.48 3.34 -16.36
CA GLN A 33 -2.24 4.76 -16.54
C GLN A 33 -2.92 5.62 -15.47
N LEU A 34 -4.23 5.38 -15.25
CA LEU A 34 -5.00 6.06 -14.21
C LEU A 34 -4.44 5.73 -12.82
N GLY A 35 -4.13 4.46 -12.56
CA GLY A 35 -3.55 4.01 -11.29
C GLY A 35 -2.21 4.70 -10.97
N ARG A 36 -1.34 4.86 -11.97
CA ARG A 36 -0.05 5.55 -11.83
C ARG A 36 -0.25 7.04 -11.56
N LEU A 37 -1.16 7.69 -12.28
CA LEU A 37 -1.46 9.11 -12.07
C LEU A 37 -2.04 9.33 -10.66
N VAL A 38 -3.07 8.58 -10.26
CA VAL A 38 -3.68 8.69 -8.92
C VAL A 38 -2.67 8.39 -7.81
N ALA A 39 -1.81 7.37 -7.98
CA ALA A 39 -0.74 7.10 -7.03
C ALA A 39 0.26 8.27 -6.93
N GLY A 40 0.68 8.83 -8.06
CA GLY A 40 1.54 10.01 -8.11
C GLY A 40 0.94 11.22 -7.41
N SER A 41 -0.31 11.54 -7.76
CA SER A 41 -1.08 12.64 -7.18
C SER A 41 -1.25 12.53 -5.67
N LEU A 42 -1.50 11.31 -5.17
CA LEU A 42 -1.81 11.10 -3.75
C LEU A 42 -0.62 10.69 -2.89
N ARG A 43 0.58 10.50 -3.45
CA ARG A 43 1.74 10.02 -2.68
C ARG A 43 3.02 10.80 -2.89
N HIS A 44 3.24 11.37 -4.07
CA HIS A 44 4.57 11.77 -4.49
C HIS A 44 4.67 13.25 -4.84
N PHE A 45 3.70 13.77 -5.59
CA PHE A 45 3.80 15.13 -6.14
C PHE A 45 2.42 15.82 -6.24
N PRO A 46 1.62 15.91 -5.15
CA PRO A 46 0.35 16.63 -5.17
C PRO A 46 0.52 18.10 -5.59
N ALA A 47 1.52 18.79 -5.03
CA ALA A 47 1.77 20.21 -5.30
C ALA A 47 2.09 20.48 -6.78
N ASP A 48 2.87 19.63 -7.44
CA ASP A 48 3.21 19.76 -8.87
C ASP A 48 1.98 19.64 -9.79
N LEU A 49 0.89 19.08 -9.26
CA LEU A 49 -0.39 18.96 -9.95
C LEU A 49 -1.41 20.01 -9.50
N GLY A 50 -1.02 20.96 -8.65
CA GLY A 50 -1.91 21.97 -8.09
C GLY A 50 -2.94 21.39 -7.11
N LEU A 51 -2.64 20.25 -6.49
CA LEU A 51 -3.48 19.65 -5.45
C LEU A 51 -2.99 20.10 -4.08
N GLU A 52 -3.88 20.68 -3.30
CA GLU A 52 -3.65 20.94 -1.88
C GLU A 52 -3.91 19.64 -1.10
N MET A 53 -2.86 19.15 -0.45
CA MET A 53 -2.91 17.97 0.42
C MET A 53 -2.78 18.43 1.87
N ASP A 54 -3.70 17.98 2.73
CA ASP A 54 -3.63 18.27 4.16
C ASP A 54 -2.55 17.42 4.87
N SER A 55 -2.31 17.71 6.15
CA SER A 55 -1.29 17.02 6.94
C SER A 55 -1.52 15.51 7.06
N HIS A 56 -2.76 15.03 6.88
CA HIS A 56 -3.12 13.63 6.97
C HIS A 56 -3.26 12.98 5.58
N GLY A 57 -2.82 13.66 4.51
CA GLY A 57 -2.81 13.17 3.14
C GLY A 57 -4.10 13.36 2.35
N TRP A 58 -5.12 14.02 2.90
CA TRP A 58 -6.40 14.21 2.20
C TRP A 58 -6.30 15.29 1.14
N VAL A 59 -6.95 15.01 0.00
CA VAL A 59 -7.10 15.90 -1.14
C VAL A 59 -8.58 15.95 -1.53
N ASP A 60 -9.04 17.09 -2.05
CA ASP A 60 -10.38 17.22 -2.62
C ASP A 60 -10.55 16.30 -3.85
N LEU A 61 -11.56 15.44 -3.83
CA LEU A 61 -11.79 14.44 -4.87
C LEU A 61 -12.26 15.07 -6.19
N ALA A 62 -12.95 16.21 -6.17
CA ALA A 62 -13.32 16.92 -7.39
C ALA A 62 -12.09 17.53 -8.07
N LYS A 63 -11.18 18.14 -7.30
CA LYS A 63 -9.89 18.66 -7.79
C LYS A 63 -8.99 17.57 -8.34
N LEU A 64 -8.90 16.42 -7.67
CA LEU A 64 -8.22 15.27 -8.25
C LEU A 64 -8.86 14.84 -9.59
N GLY A 65 -10.18 14.89 -9.69
CA GLY A 65 -10.92 14.64 -10.92
C GLY A 65 -10.56 15.61 -12.06
N GLU A 66 -10.45 16.91 -11.76
CA GLU A 66 -10.02 17.95 -12.71
C GLU A 66 -8.58 17.67 -13.22
N VAL A 67 -7.66 17.36 -12.30
CA VAL A 67 -6.27 17.00 -12.64
C VAL A 67 -6.22 15.77 -13.54
N VAL A 68 -6.96 14.71 -13.19
CA VAL A 68 -7.02 13.49 -14.01
C VAL A 68 -7.59 13.78 -15.40
N ALA A 69 -8.68 14.55 -15.51
CA ALA A 69 -9.29 14.88 -16.80
C ALA A 69 -8.37 15.72 -17.70
N SER A 70 -7.56 16.61 -17.12
CA SER A 70 -6.59 17.41 -17.87
C SER A 70 -5.45 16.58 -18.49
N ARG A 71 -5.01 15.52 -17.80
CA ARG A 71 -3.96 14.60 -18.27
C ARG A 71 -4.51 13.49 -19.16
N HIS A 72 -5.72 13.03 -18.85
CA HIS A 72 -6.40 11.93 -19.49
C HIS A 72 -7.86 12.32 -19.74
N ARG A 73 -8.15 12.88 -20.94
CA ARG A 73 -9.51 13.35 -21.32
C ARG A 73 -10.61 12.28 -21.22
N TRP A 74 -10.23 11.00 -21.16
CA TRP A 74 -11.16 9.87 -21.02
C TRP A 74 -11.45 9.50 -19.56
N ALA A 75 -10.81 10.14 -18.58
CA ALA A 75 -10.95 9.86 -17.16
C ALA A 75 -11.39 11.08 -16.36
N GLY A 76 -12.02 10.82 -15.21
CA GLY A 76 -12.44 11.83 -14.25
C GLY A 76 -12.81 11.19 -12.93
N LYS A 77 -13.54 11.93 -12.09
CA LYS A 77 -13.94 11.54 -10.73
C LYS A 77 -14.55 10.12 -10.66
N ASP A 78 -15.49 9.78 -11.53
CA ASP A 78 -16.18 8.48 -11.47
C ASP A 78 -15.24 7.30 -11.72
N LEU A 79 -14.26 7.47 -12.60
CA LEU A 79 -13.26 6.43 -12.88
C LEU A 79 -12.21 6.33 -11.76
N ILE A 80 -11.91 7.43 -11.05
CA ILE A 80 -11.10 7.40 -9.83
C ILE A 80 -11.84 6.59 -8.75
N ILE A 81 -13.13 6.87 -8.53
CA ILE A 81 -13.96 6.11 -7.57
C ILE A 81 -13.98 4.63 -7.95
N ALA A 82 -14.16 4.31 -9.24
CA ALA A 82 -14.14 2.92 -9.69
C ALA A 82 -12.78 2.24 -9.51
N LEU A 83 -11.68 2.96 -9.74
CA LEU A 83 -10.33 2.49 -9.46
C LEU A 83 -10.15 2.13 -7.99
N ILE A 84 -10.62 3.00 -7.09
CA ILE A 84 -10.49 2.84 -5.63
C ILE A 84 -11.36 1.70 -5.13
N GLN A 85 -12.64 1.67 -5.51
CA GLN A 85 -13.59 0.63 -5.08
C GLN A 85 -13.18 -0.78 -5.55
N SER A 86 -12.51 -0.87 -6.70
CA SER A 86 -12.01 -2.14 -7.23
C SER A 86 -10.62 -2.52 -6.73
N ASP A 87 -9.97 -1.71 -5.88
CA ASP A 87 -8.62 -1.98 -5.40
C ASP A 87 -8.62 -3.01 -4.27
N SER A 88 -8.23 -4.25 -4.59
CA SER A 88 -8.09 -5.33 -3.61
C SER A 88 -7.04 -5.05 -2.53
N LYS A 89 -6.07 -4.16 -2.78
CA LYS A 89 -5.06 -3.78 -1.79
C LYS A 89 -5.51 -2.64 -0.88
N GLN A 90 -6.69 -2.07 -1.14
CA GLN A 90 -7.23 -0.93 -0.41
C GLN A 90 -6.20 0.20 -0.26
N ARG A 91 -5.50 0.58 -1.34
CA ARG A 91 -4.44 1.60 -1.27
C ARG A 91 -4.95 2.99 -0.96
N TYR A 92 -6.23 3.24 -1.14
CA TYR A 92 -6.87 4.54 -1.04
C TYR A 92 -8.13 4.44 -0.20
N GLU A 93 -8.54 5.58 0.35
CA GLU A 93 -9.80 5.72 1.04
C GLU A 93 -10.48 7.03 0.66
N ILE A 94 -11.80 7.03 0.70
CA ILE A 94 -12.67 8.17 0.44
C ILE A 94 -13.46 8.45 1.71
N SER A 95 -13.50 9.72 2.12
CA SER A 95 -14.31 10.20 3.23
C SER A 95 -15.03 11.48 2.80
N GLY A 96 -16.34 11.38 2.60
CA GLY A 96 -17.14 12.46 2.03
C GLY A 96 -16.66 12.85 0.62
N ASP A 97 -16.20 14.08 0.48
CA ASP A 97 -15.65 14.67 -0.74
C ASP A 97 -14.13 14.60 -0.83
N ARG A 98 -13.45 13.97 0.13
CA ARG A 98 -11.99 13.85 0.17
C ARG A 98 -11.51 12.45 -0.13
N VAL A 99 -10.29 12.36 -0.64
CA VAL A 99 -9.59 11.11 -0.95
C VAL A 99 -8.13 11.19 -0.51
N ARG A 100 -7.58 10.07 -0.04
CA ARG A 100 -6.13 9.95 0.22
C ARG A 100 -5.61 8.56 -0.11
N ALA A 101 -4.30 8.45 -0.27
CA ALA A 101 -3.64 7.16 -0.15
C ALA A 101 -3.56 6.76 1.33
N ARG A 102 -3.71 5.48 1.63
CA ARG A 102 -3.62 4.97 3.01
C ARG A 102 -2.18 4.71 3.45
N TYR A 103 -1.25 4.60 2.51
CA TYR A 103 0.18 4.34 2.75
C TYR A 103 1.00 4.65 1.48
N GLY A 104 2.33 4.67 1.62
CA GLY A 104 3.27 4.81 0.51
C GLY A 104 3.56 6.22 0.03
N HIS A 105 3.24 7.23 0.84
CA HIS A 105 3.65 8.61 0.59
C HIS A 105 5.17 8.74 0.62
N SER A 106 5.73 9.57 -0.25
CA SER A 106 7.09 10.11 -0.14
C SER A 106 7.09 11.57 0.32
N VAL A 107 5.93 12.23 0.25
CA VAL A 107 5.71 13.54 0.87
C VAL A 107 5.54 13.39 2.38
N ASP A 108 5.83 14.46 3.11
CA ASP A 108 5.64 14.47 4.55
C ASP A 108 4.15 14.57 4.89
N VAL A 109 3.64 13.52 5.53
CA VAL A 109 2.27 13.42 6.03
C VAL A 109 2.33 12.73 7.40
N ASP A 110 1.43 13.15 8.28
CA ASP A 110 1.16 12.49 9.55
C ASP A 110 -0.14 11.69 9.41
N LEU A 111 -0.02 10.40 9.09
CA LEU A 111 -1.19 9.53 8.96
C LEU A 111 -1.76 9.21 10.35
N ASP A 112 -3.08 9.02 10.43
CA ASP A 112 -3.87 8.89 11.65
C ASP A 112 -4.59 7.52 11.75
N HIS A 113 -3.96 6.48 11.22
CA HIS A 113 -4.52 5.12 11.30
C HIS A 113 -4.51 4.59 12.75
N PRO A 114 -5.41 3.64 13.09
CA PRO A 114 -5.41 3.00 14.40
C PRO A 114 -4.06 2.38 14.76
N GLU A 115 -3.73 2.38 16.05
CA GLU A 115 -2.49 1.76 16.55
C GLU A 115 -2.43 0.27 16.21
N ASN A 116 -1.22 -0.21 15.89
CA ASN A 116 -0.98 -1.64 15.70
C ASN A 116 -1.18 -2.42 17.02
N LYS A 117 -1.83 -3.58 16.90
CA LYS A 117 -2.07 -4.50 18.02
C LYS A 117 -1.36 -5.85 17.86
N SER A 118 -0.77 -6.10 16.69
CA SER A 118 -0.06 -7.35 16.43
C SER A 118 1.28 -7.32 17.14
N PRO A 119 1.62 -8.32 17.98
CA PRO A 119 2.88 -8.32 18.72
C PRO A 119 4.10 -8.55 17.83
N LEU A 120 3.89 -9.17 16.66
CA LEU A 120 4.92 -9.46 15.67
C LEU A 120 4.52 -8.91 14.32
N LEU A 121 5.51 -8.39 13.60
CA LEU A 121 5.40 -7.91 12.23
C LEU A 121 6.62 -8.35 11.43
N TYR A 122 6.57 -8.21 10.10
CA TYR A 122 7.59 -8.77 9.22
C TYR A 122 8.01 -7.79 8.13
N TYR A 123 9.31 -7.76 7.84
CA TYR A 123 9.89 -6.99 6.74
C TYR A 123 10.64 -7.93 5.79
N GLY A 124 10.36 -7.80 4.50
CA GLY A 124 11.02 -8.55 3.45
C GLY A 124 12.17 -7.75 2.85
N ALA A 125 13.37 -8.34 2.82
CA ALA A 125 14.59 -7.67 2.37
C ALA A 125 15.42 -8.59 1.44
N SER A 126 16.38 -8.02 0.71
CA SER A 126 17.47 -8.81 0.13
C SER A 126 18.43 -9.30 1.22
N GLU A 127 19.31 -10.26 0.89
CA GLU A 127 20.35 -10.72 1.82
C GLU A 127 21.25 -9.58 2.29
N GLU A 128 21.78 -8.78 1.35
CA GLU A 128 22.63 -7.61 1.67
C GLU A 128 21.89 -6.55 2.49
N GLU A 129 20.60 -6.32 2.21
CA GLU A 129 19.78 -5.36 2.95
C GLU A 129 19.48 -5.87 4.37
N ALA A 130 19.21 -7.17 4.52
CA ALA A 130 18.92 -7.78 5.80
C ALA A 130 20.08 -7.65 6.79
N ASP A 131 21.31 -7.92 6.35
CA ASP A 131 22.50 -7.80 7.21
C ASP A 131 22.67 -6.36 7.72
N ARG A 132 22.51 -5.36 6.83
CA ARG A 132 22.56 -3.95 7.24
C ARG A 132 21.43 -3.60 8.20
N ILE A 133 20.19 -3.99 7.89
CA ILE A 133 19.03 -3.69 8.74
C ILE A 133 19.21 -4.26 10.15
N LEU A 134 19.73 -5.48 10.27
CA LEU A 134 19.98 -6.12 11.56
C LEU A 134 21.05 -5.39 12.38
N GLU A 135 21.94 -4.63 11.74
CA GLU A 135 22.93 -3.79 12.42
C GLU A 135 22.35 -2.42 12.81
N ILE A 136 21.74 -1.70 11.85
CA ILE A 136 21.41 -0.27 12.00
C ILE A 136 19.92 0.04 12.24
N GLY A 137 19.05 -0.97 12.20
CA GLY A 137 17.60 -0.83 12.27
C GLY A 137 16.92 -0.59 10.92
N ILE A 138 15.58 -0.55 10.92
CA ILE A 138 14.77 -0.26 9.72
C ILE A 138 14.42 1.22 9.71
N LYS A 139 14.81 1.93 8.66
CA LYS A 139 14.46 3.34 8.43
C LYS A 139 13.54 3.46 7.22
N PRO A 140 12.67 4.48 7.16
CA PRO A 140 11.98 4.83 5.93
C PRO A 140 13.02 5.11 4.83
N ALA A 141 12.82 4.52 3.66
CA ALA A 141 13.70 4.71 2.50
C ALA A 141 13.18 5.89 1.65
N SER A 142 12.59 5.60 0.49
CA SER A 142 11.94 6.61 -0.37
C SER A 142 10.53 6.99 0.08
N GLN A 143 10.04 6.39 1.15
CA GLN A 143 8.68 6.56 1.67
C GLN A 143 8.74 7.17 3.07
N ARG A 144 7.65 7.83 3.49
CA ARG A 144 7.51 8.51 4.78
C ARG A 144 7.54 7.55 5.97
N TYR A 145 7.02 6.34 5.80
CA TYR A 145 6.95 5.32 6.84
C TYR A 145 7.62 4.03 6.37
N VAL A 146 8.14 3.26 7.33
CA VAL A 146 8.49 1.86 7.12
C VAL A 146 7.20 1.07 6.87
N HIS A 147 7.18 0.23 5.84
CA HIS A 147 6.07 -0.69 5.59
C HIS A 147 6.40 -2.09 6.09
N LEU A 148 5.54 -2.60 6.96
CA LEU A 148 5.62 -3.94 7.52
C LEU A 148 4.45 -4.79 7.06
N SER A 149 4.68 -6.08 6.94
CA SER A 149 3.65 -7.08 6.65
C SER A 149 3.13 -7.69 7.96
N GLY A 150 1.83 -7.99 7.99
CA GLY A 150 1.21 -8.72 9.10
C GLY A 150 1.67 -10.18 9.23
N THR A 151 2.21 -10.78 8.15
CA THR A 151 2.70 -12.16 8.14
C THR A 151 4.05 -12.32 7.44
N ALA A 152 4.78 -13.38 7.81
CA ALA A 152 6.09 -13.71 7.23
C ALA A 152 6.00 -14.05 5.74
N GLU A 153 4.94 -14.76 5.34
CA GLU A 153 4.67 -15.17 3.97
C GLU A 153 4.46 -13.95 3.07
N LYS A 154 3.72 -12.96 3.57
CA LYS A 154 3.48 -11.72 2.86
C LYS A 154 4.75 -10.90 2.70
N ALA A 155 5.55 -10.78 3.77
CA ALA A 155 6.85 -10.11 3.70
C ALA A 155 7.78 -10.78 2.67
N TRP A 156 7.86 -12.11 2.70
CA TRP A 156 8.63 -12.90 1.74
C TRP A 156 8.16 -12.66 0.31
N HIS A 157 6.86 -12.76 0.05
CA HIS A 157 6.29 -12.53 -1.28
C HIS A 157 6.55 -11.11 -1.78
N VAL A 158 6.43 -10.10 -0.92
CA VAL A 158 6.75 -8.71 -1.29
C VAL A 158 8.23 -8.55 -1.66
N ALA A 159 9.14 -9.22 -0.96
CA ALA A 159 10.57 -9.20 -1.28
C ALA A 159 10.91 -9.86 -2.62
N THR A 160 10.16 -10.87 -3.07
CA THR A 160 10.40 -11.53 -4.37
C THR A 160 10.26 -10.60 -5.57
N PHE A 161 9.55 -9.47 -5.45
CA PHE A 161 9.47 -8.48 -6.52
C PHE A 161 10.77 -7.69 -6.70
N ARG A 162 11.70 -7.77 -5.74
CA ARG A 162 12.96 -7.01 -5.73
C ARG A 162 14.20 -7.90 -5.79
N THR A 163 14.12 -9.13 -5.29
CA THR A 163 15.26 -10.05 -5.21
C THR A 163 14.85 -11.50 -5.45
N GLY A 164 15.75 -12.29 -6.04
CA GLY A 164 15.59 -13.74 -6.17
C GLY A 164 15.83 -14.51 -4.87
N ASN A 165 16.52 -13.91 -3.90
CA ASN A 165 16.89 -14.52 -2.62
C ASN A 165 16.35 -13.70 -1.43
N PRO A 166 15.03 -13.65 -1.24
CA PRO A 166 14.41 -12.89 -0.17
C PRO A 166 14.73 -13.45 1.22
N LYS A 167 15.04 -12.55 2.15
CA LYS A 167 15.11 -12.79 3.60
C LYS A 167 13.91 -12.13 4.27
N VAL A 168 13.50 -12.67 5.42
CA VAL A 168 12.43 -12.10 6.24
C VAL A 168 12.99 -11.74 7.60
N ILE A 169 12.81 -10.48 7.98
CA ILE A 169 13.14 -9.93 9.29
C ILE A 169 11.85 -9.90 10.11
N GLN A 170 11.87 -10.53 11.28
CA GLN A 170 10.81 -10.42 12.27
C GLN A 170 11.06 -9.19 13.14
N VAL A 171 10.00 -8.44 13.40
CA VAL A 171 9.97 -7.27 14.28
C VAL A 171 9.18 -7.62 15.54
N ASP A 172 9.78 -7.44 16.71
CA ASP A 172 9.06 -7.42 17.98
C ASP A 172 8.33 -6.08 18.14
N ALA A 173 7.13 -6.02 17.54
CA ALA A 173 6.32 -4.81 17.48
C ALA A 173 5.81 -4.40 18.87
N ALA A 174 5.50 -5.36 19.74
CA ALA A 174 5.09 -5.08 21.11
C ALA A 174 6.21 -4.41 21.91
N ALA A 175 7.43 -4.96 21.88
CA ALA A 175 8.56 -4.37 22.58
C ALA A 175 8.95 -3.00 22.01
N ALA A 176 8.92 -2.85 20.68
CA ALA A 176 9.20 -1.57 20.02
C ALA A 176 8.16 -0.49 20.39
N GLN A 177 6.86 -0.82 20.36
CA GLN A 177 5.79 0.11 20.76
C GLN A 177 5.88 0.50 22.24
N ASN A 178 6.19 -0.45 23.14
CA ASN A 178 6.41 -0.17 24.56
C ASN A 178 7.59 0.79 24.80
N ALA A 179 8.55 0.83 23.87
CA ALA A 179 9.67 1.77 23.89
C ALA A 179 9.41 3.08 23.12
N GLY A 180 8.18 3.30 22.64
CA GLY A 180 7.76 4.54 21.98
C GLY A 180 7.82 4.54 20.46
N VAL A 181 8.11 3.41 19.80
CA VAL A 181 8.05 3.33 18.33
C VAL A 181 6.59 3.33 17.88
N ARG A 182 6.16 4.41 17.20
CA ARG A 182 4.80 4.52 16.68
C ARG A 182 4.59 3.57 15.49
N MET A 183 3.60 2.70 15.61
CA MET A 183 3.16 1.78 14.57
C MET A 183 1.64 1.86 14.38
N MET A 184 1.19 1.96 13.13
CA MET A 184 -0.22 2.11 12.80
C MET A 184 -0.68 1.06 11.79
N ARG A 185 -1.82 0.43 12.08
CA ARG A 185 -2.41 -0.60 11.24
C ARG A 185 -3.23 0.04 10.13
N VAL A 186 -2.79 -0.18 8.89
CA VAL A 186 -3.52 0.24 7.69
C VAL A 186 -4.53 -0.83 7.27
N SER A 187 -4.12 -2.08 7.29
CA SER A 187 -5.00 -3.23 7.05
C SER A 187 -4.47 -4.44 7.83
N ASP A 188 -5.14 -5.59 7.71
CA ASP A 188 -4.69 -6.85 8.33
C ASP A 188 -3.29 -7.25 7.85
N ASP A 189 -2.98 -6.90 6.60
CA ASP A 189 -1.73 -7.25 5.94
C ASP A 189 -0.66 -6.16 6.04
N ILE A 190 -1.01 -4.92 6.36
CA ILE A 190 -0.13 -3.75 6.23
C ILE A 190 -0.13 -2.93 7.51
N VAL A 191 1.06 -2.79 8.09
CA VAL A 191 1.36 -1.85 9.17
C VAL A 191 2.40 -0.86 8.68
N ILE A 192 2.24 0.41 9.04
CA ILE A 192 3.23 1.45 8.81
C ILE A 192 3.89 1.83 10.14
N SER A 193 5.18 2.14 10.11
CA SER A 193 5.96 2.40 11.32
C SER A 193 6.90 3.58 11.11
N GLU A 194 7.19 4.28 12.21
CA GLU A 194 8.41 5.09 12.32
C GLU A 194 9.66 4.18 12.30
N THR A 195 10.86 4.78 12.39
CA THR A 195 12.13 4.03 12.42
C THR A 195 12.15 3.00 13.55
N ILE A 196 12.63 1.80 13.26
CA ILE A 196 12.64 0.64 14.17
C ILE A 196 14.10 0.32 14.53
N PRO A 197 14.52 0.45 15.79
CA PRO A 197 15.86 0.07 16.23
C PRO A 197 16.18 -1.41 16.00
N SER A 198 17.45 -1.72 15.70
CA SER A 198 17.91 -3.10 15.44
C SER A 198 17.68 -4.07 16.59
N ILE A 199 17.65 -3.59 17.83
CA ILE A 199 17.40 -4.41 19.02
C ILE A 199 16.03 -5.13 19.01
N TYR A 200 15.07 -4.68 18.20
CA TYR A 200 13.76 -5.31 18.04
C TYR A 200 13.66 -6.21 16.81
N LEU A 201 14.78 -6.44 16.12
CA LEU A 201 14.83 -7.15 14.85
C LEU A 201 15.54 -8.48 15.02
N SER A 202 15.01 -9.51 14.38
CA SER A 202 15.69 -10.80 14.25
C SER A 202 15.44 -11.41 12.88
N LEU A 203 16.43 -12.13 12.37
CA LEU A 203 16.27 -12.86 11.12
C LEU A 203 15.37 -14.07 11.33
N LEU A 204 14.30 -14.18 10.56
CA LEU A 204 13.43 -15.35 10.60
C LEU A 204 14.06 -16.49 9.78
N ALA A 205 14.24 -17.64 10.42
CA ALA A 205 14.78 -18.82 9.75
C ALA A 205 13.86 -19.24 8.58
N SER A 206 14.42 -19.57 7.42
CA SER A 206 13.66 -19.94 6.21
C SER A 206 12.64 -21.06 6.42
N ARG A 207 12.92 -22.00 7.33
CA ARG A 207 12.02 -23.10 7.71
C ARG A 207 10.74 -22.66 8.43
N ASN A 208 10.73 -21.44 8.99
CA ASN A 208 9.61 -20.85 9.71
C ASN A 208 8.74 -19.94 8.83
N ILE A 209 9.01 -19.90 7.51
CA ILE A 209 8.19 -19.19 6.53
C ILE A 209 7.34 -20.25 5.84
N PHE A 210 6.03 -20.28 6.09
CA PHE A 210 5.15 -21.26 5.44
C PHE A 210 4.95 -20.85 3.98
N ARG A 211 5.82 -21.34 3.11
CA ARG A 211 5.68 -21.15 1.67
C ARG A 211 4.44 -21.93 1.23
N GLN A 212 3.38 -21.24 0.84
CA GLN A 212 2.38 -21.89 0.00
C GLN A 212 3.08 -22.15 -1.34
N ASP A 213 3.43 -23.42 -1.59
CA ASP A 213 3.82 -23.86 -2.91
C ASP A 213 2.72 -23.42 -3.88
N LYS A 214 3.10 -22.63 -4.89
CA LYS A 214 2.19 -22.29 -5.98
C LYS A 214 1.78 -23.61 -6.67
N PRO A 215 0.48 -23.86 -6.90
CA PRO A 215 0.07 -24.90 -7.85
C PRO A 215 0.55 -24.55 -9.27
#